data_AF-A0A257ZHT6-F1
#
_entry.id   AF-A0A257ZHT6-F1
#
_cell.length_a   1.000
_cell.length_b   1.000
_cell.length_c   1.000
_cell.angle_alpha   90.00
_cell.angle_beta   90.00
_cell.angle_gamma   90.00
#
_symmetry.space_group_name_H-M   'P 1'
#
loop_
_entity.id
_entity.type
_entity.pdbx_description
1 polymer ?
#
loop_
_entity_poly.entity_id
_entity_poly.type
_entity_poly.pdbx_seq_one_letter_code
_entity_poly.pdbx_strand_id
1 'polypeptide(L)'
;MDLYPESPDADLIVEPTVDTTAMATETTLLNPRFYTTDFDEMDRIDVTPVRADWDKLIGQMKSDPNKGHFKKTDAWDKVDWDGMDPPLKREFIDFLVSSCTAEFSGCVLYKEMKRRGSNADVCELFSYMARDEA
;
A
#
# COMPACT_ATOMS: atom_id res chain seq x y z
N MET A 1 -11.86 -11.58 -61.01
CA MET A 1 -11.81 -10.13 -60.75
C MET A 1 -11.76 -10.00 -59.24
N ASP A 2 -10.53 -10.02 -58.71
CA ASP A 2 -10.27 -9.90 -57.28
C ASP A 2 -10.63 -8.51 -56.81
N LEU A 3 -11.42 -8.39 -55.75
CA LEU A 3 -11.93 -7.10 -55.27
C LEU A 3 -11.79 -6.87 -53.76
N TYR A 4 -10.98 -7.68 -53.07
CA TYR A 4 -10.58 -7.38 -51.70
C TYR A 4 -9.10 -7.74 -51.50
N PRO A 5 -8.18 -6.77 -51.65
CA PRO A 5 -6.82 -6.96 -51.19
C PRO A 5 -6.84 -6.91 -49.66
N GLU A 6 -6.16 -7.86 -49.02
CA GLU A 6 -5.80 -7.73 -47.61
C GLU A 6 -4.86 -6.54 -47.43
N SER A 7 -5.15 -5.69 -46.43
CA SER A 7 -4.10 -5.09 -45.61
C SER A 7 -4.67 -4.66 -44.25
N PRO A 8 -3.88 -4.80 -43.18
CA PRO A 8 -4.35 -5.03 -41.84
C PRO A 8 -3.97 -3.83 -40.96
N ASP A 9 -4.80 -2.81 -40.93
CA ASP A 9 -4.68 -1.73 -39.95
C ASP A 9 -6.03 -1.63 -39.23
N ALA A 10 -6.36 -2.69 -38.50
CA ALA A 10 -7.24 -2.50 -37.36
C ALA A 10 -6.44 -1.63 -36.40
N ASP A 11 -6.73 -0.33 -36.39
CA ASP A 11 -6.18 0.64 -35.46
C ASP A 11 -6.09 -0.03 -34.09
N LEU A 12 -4.86 -0.35 -33.68
CA LEU A 12 -4.58 -0.85 -32.36
C LEU A 12 -4.92 0.32 -31.44
N ILE A 13 -6.13 0.30 -30.87
CA ILE A 13 -6.47 1.20 -29.78
C ILE A 13 -5.55 0.78 -28.64
N VAL A 14 -4.38 1.42 -28.57
CA VAL A 14 -3.54 1.40 -27.40
C VAL A 14 -4.35 2.15 -26.36
N GLU A 15 -5.12 1.41 -25.55
CA GLU A 15 -5.69 2.00 -24.34
C GLU A 15 -4.55 2.69 -23.61
N PRO A 16 -4.71 3.97 -23.23
CA PRO A 16 -3.66 4.67 -22.50
C PRO A 16 -3.41 3.87 -21.24
N THR A 17 -2.22 3.26 -21.16
CA THR A 17 -1.74 2.61 -19.96
C THR A 17 -1.76 3.68 -18.88
N VAL A 18 -2.67 3.55 -17.92
CA VAL A 18 -2.79 4.46 -16.80
C VAL A 18 -1.43 4.47 -16.10
N ASP A 19 -0.75 5.61 -16.14
CA ASP A 19 0.54 5.77 -15.46
C ASP A 19 0.27 5.93 -13.96
N THR A 20 0.11 4.80 -13.29
CA THR A 20 -0.16 4.73 -11.85
C THR A 20 0.99 5.31 -11.03
N THR A 21 2.21 5.37 -11.58
CA THR A 21 3.38 5.98 -10.92
C THR A 21 3.24 7.49 -10.94
N ALA A 22 2.87 8.07 -12.07
CA ALA A 22 2.56 9.50 -12.15
C ALA A 22 1.39 9.86 -11.23
N MET A 23 0.32 9.06 -11.21
CA MET A 23 -0.84 9.28 -10.31
C MET A 23 -0.44 9.29 -8.82
N ALA A 24 0.46 8.41 -8.39
CA ALA A 24 0.95 8.38 -7.02
C ALA A 24 1.77 9.62 -6.63
N THR A 25 2.36 10.33 -7.61
CA THR A 25 3.14 11.56 -7.39
C THR A 25 2.32 12.85 -7.49
N GLU A 26 1.12 12.80 -8.08
CA GLU A 26 0.25 13.96 -8.17
C GLU A 26 -0.33 14.31 -6.80
N THR A 27 -0.25 15.59 -6.42
CA THR A 27 -0.81 16.09 -5.17
C THR A 27 -2.17 16.72 -5.44
N THR A 28 -3.25 15.99 -5.17
CA THR A 28 -4.62 16.54 -5.14
C THR A 28 -5.08 16.74 -3.69
N LEU A 29 -6.24 17.37 -3.49
CA LEU A 29 -6.82 17.59 -2.15
C LEU A 29 -7.22 16.27 -1.45
N LEU A 30 -7.40 15.20 -2.22
CA LEU A 30 -7.81 13.87 -1.76
C LEU A 30 -6.64 12.85 -1.74
N ASN A 31 -5.51 13.17 -2.37
CA ASN A 31 -4.37 12.26 -2.40
C ASN A 31 -3.64 12.25 -1.05
N PRO A 32 -3.34 11.07 -0.49
CA PRO A 32 -2.63 10.96 0.77
C PRO A 32 -1.23 11.55 0.61
N ARG A 33 -0.91 12.53 1.45
CA ARG A 33 0.46 13.04 1.58
C ARG A 33 1.28 12.02 2.34
N PHE A 34 2.57 11.92 2.04
CA PHE A 34 3.47 11.16 2.90
C PHE A 34 3.35 11.68 4.33
N TYR A 35 3.06 10.77 5.26
CA TYR A 35 3.00 11.06 6.68
C TYR A 35 4.36 11.57 7.16
N THR A 36 4.29 12.56 8.03
CA THR A 36 5.44 13.09 8.74
C THR A 36 5.16 13.03 10.24
N THR A 37 6.20 13.00 11.05
CA THR A 37 6.08 13.00 12.51
C THR A 37 7.22 13.79 13.14
N ASP A 38 7.07 14.15 14.41
CA ASP A 38 8.16 14.65 15.25
C ASP A 38 8.85 13.45 15.93
N PHE A 39 10.06 13.13 15.49
CA PHE A 39 10.84 12.01 16.03
C PHE A 39 11.28 12.24 17.48
N ASP A 40 11.54 13.50 17.86
CA ASP A 40 11.98 13.83 19.20
C ASP A 40 10.82 13.69 20.19
N GLU A 41 9.58 13.99 19.77
CA GLU A 41 8.40 13.68 20.59
C GLU A 41 8.15 12.18 20.70
N MET A 42 8.27 11.43 19.59
CA MET A 42 8.11 9.97 19.63
C MET A 42 9.13 9.31 20.57
N ASP A 43 10.37 9.78 20.60
CA ASP A 43 11.40 9.25 21.50
C ASP A 43 11.12 9.52 22.99
N ARG A 44 10.34 10.56 23.31
CA ARG A 44 9.96 10.91 24.70
C ARG A 44 8.79 10.09 25.24
N ILE A 45 8.15 9.26 24.42
CA ILE A 45 7.00 8.46 24.86
C ILE A 45 7.41 7.49 25.97
N ASP A 46 6.73 7.57 27.10
CA ASP A 46 6.87 6.62 28.21
C ASP A 46 5.69 5.64 28.24
N VAL A 47 5.98 4.37 27.98
CA VAL A 47 5.00 3.29 28.01
C VAL A 47 4.91 2.60 29.37
N THR A 48 5.73 2.99 30.35
CA THR A 48 5.76 2.42 31.71
C THR A 48 4.37 2.34 32.36
N PRO A 49 3.49 3.37 32.26
CA PRO A 49 2.16 3.31 32.86
C PRO A 49 1.26 2.19 32.32
N VAL A 50 1.54 1.69 31.11
CA VAL A 50 0.75 0.65 30.41
C VAL A 50 1.58 -0.58 30.06
N ARG A 51 2.75 -0.75 30.70
CA ARG A 51 3.76 -1.77 30.36
C ARG A 51 3.18 -3.18 30.20
N ALA A 52 2.32 -3.58 31.12
CA ALA A 52 1.73 -4.92 31.13
C ALA A 52 0.87 -5.20 29.88
N ASP A 53 0.17 -4.20 29.34
CA ASP A 53 -0.64 -4.35 28.13
C ASP A 53 0.20 -4.16 26.87
N TRP A 54 1.21 -3.28 26.93
CA TRP A 54 2.20 -3.13 25.87
C TRP A 54 2.96 -4.44 25.61
N ASP A 55 3.44 -5.13 26.65
CA ASP A 55 4.17 -6.40 26.50
C ASP A 55 3.30 -7.49 25.85
N LYS A 56 2.00 -7.53 26.18
CA LYS A 56 1.05 -8.44 25.54
C LYS A 56 0.87 -8.11 24.07
N LEU A 57 0.70 -6.82 23.74
CA LEU A 57 0.56 -6.35 22.35
C LEU A 57 1.79 -6.72 21.52
N ILE A 58 2.99 -6.39 22.00
CA ILE A 58 4.25 -6.72 21.32
C ILE A 58 4.40 -8.24 21.17
N GLY A 59 4.06 -9.01 22.20
CA GLY A 59 4.06 -10.48 22.12
C GLY A 59 3.17 -11.02 21.00
N GLN A 60 1.96 -10.46 20.83
CA GLN A 60 1.04 -10.83 19.76
C GLN A 60 1.61 -10.47 18.38
N MET A 61 2.09 -9.23 18.20
CA MET A 61 2.68 -8.79 16.94
C MET A 61 3.89 -9.65 16.56
N LYS A 62 4.73 -10.00 17.54
CA LYS A 62 5.88 -10.89 17.35
C LYS A 62 5.48 -12.31 16.93
N SER A 63 4.41 -12.85 17.52
CA SER A 63 3.94 -14.20 17.22
C SER A 63 3.34 -14.35 15.81
N ASP A 64 2.91 -13.24 15.20
CA ASP A 64 2.41 -13.18 13.82
C ASP A 64 1.46 -14.32 13.44
N PRO A 65 0.33 -14.47 14.15
CA PRO A 65 -0.62 -15.56 13.90
C PRO A 65 -1.29 -15.44 12.52
N ASN A 66 -1.32 -14.23 11.96
CA ASN A 66 -2.04 -13.91 10.72
C ASN A 66 -1.18 -14.05 9.45
N LYS A 67 0.11 -14.36 9.56
CA LYS A 67 1.05 -14.49 8.44
C LYS A 67 0.52 -15.29 7.24
N GLY A 68 -0.25 -16.33 7.50
CA GLY A 68 -0.80 -17.23 6.48
C GLY A 68 -2.29 -17.02 6.18
N HIS A 69 -2.91 -15.98 6.74
CA HIS A 69 -4.36 -15.82 6.71
C HIS A 69 -4.86 -15.32 5.35
N PHE A 70 -4.18 -14.34 4.75
CA PHE A 70 -4.51 -13.81 3.43
C PHE A 70 -3.66 -14.51 2.37
N LYS A 71 -4.30 -15.25 1.48
CA LYS A 71 -3.66 -15.93 0.35
C LYS A 71 -4.42 -15.63 -0.93
N LYS A 72 -3.69 -15.32 -1.99
CA LYS A 72 -4.25 -15.32 -3.33
C LYS A 72 -4.62 -16.76 -3.70
N THR A 73 -5.91 -17.01 -3.87
CA THR A 73 -6.46 -18.30 -4.29
C THR A 73 -6.69 -18.32 -5.80
N ASP A 74 -6.87 -19.50 -6.39
CA ASP A 74 -7.17 -19.70 -7.82
C ASP A 74 -8.45 -18.96 -8.29
N ALA A 75 -9.34 -18.55 -7.38
CA ALA A 75 -10.48 -17.70 -7.71
C ALA A 75 -10.06 -16.34 -8.31
N TRP A 76 -8.87 -15.85 -7.99
CA TRP A 76 -8.34 -14.59 -8.54
C TRP A 76 -7.96 -14.69 -10.02
N ASP A 77 -7.67 -15.90 -10.53
CA ASP A 77 -7.29 -16.10 -11.93
C ASP A 77 -8.50 -16.05 -12.89
N LYS A 78 -9.72 -16.03 -12.33
CA LYS A 78 -10.98 -16.00 -13.06
C LYS A 78 -11.61 -14.60 -13.12
N VAL A 79 -10.98 -13.60 -12.52
CA VAL A 79 -11.51 -12.24 -12.50
C VAL A 79 -11.24 -11.59 -13.86
N ASP A 80 -12.31 -11.16 -14.53
CA ASP A 80 -12.23 -10.41 -15.78
C ASP A 80 -12.05 -8.91 -15.48
N TRP A 81 -10.80 -8.46 -15.43
CA TRP A 81 -10.44 -7.06 -15.22
C TRP A 81 -10.63 -6.20 -16.47
N ASP A 82 -10.64 -6.82 -17.66
CA ASP A 82 -10.73 -6.12 -18.94
C ASP A 82 -12.19 -5.84 -19.31
N GLY A 83 -13.09 -6.75 -18.97
CA GLY A 83 -14.54 -6.58 -19.10
C GLY A 83 -15.20 -5.70 -18.04
N MET A 84 -14.42 -5.07 -17.14
CA MET A 84 -14.96 -4.17 -16.12
C MET A 84 -15.49 -2.87 -16.76
N ASP A 85 -16.65 -2.39 -16.30
CA ASP A 85 -17.23 -1.12 -16.76
C ASP A 85 -16.19 0.03 -16.67
N PRO A 86 -15.93 0.80 -17.75
CA PRO A 86 -14.81 1.72 -17.78
C PRO A 86 -14.83 2.83 -16.71
N PRO A 87 -15.98 3.45 -16.38
CA PRO A 87 -16.10 4.32 -15.22
C PRO A 87 -15.74 3.63 -13.90
N LEU A 88 -16.27 2.42 -13.66
CA LEU A 88 -15.98 1.66 -12.44
C LEU A 88 -14.50 1.29 -12.33
N LYS A 89 -13.88 0.83 -13.43
CA LYS A 89 -12.45 0.45 -13.48
C LYS A 89 -11.55 1.62 -13.09
N ARG A 90 -11.90 2.83 -13.52
CA ARG A 90 -11.16 4.06 -13.17
C ARG A 90 -11.22 4.37 -11.69
N GLU A 91 -12.42 4.41 -11.11
CA GLU A 91 -12.61 4.67 -9.67
C GLU A 91 -11.95 3.58 -8.81
N PHE A 92 -12.01 2.33 -9.26
CA PHE A 92 -11.36 1.21 -8.59
C PHE A 92 -9.82 1.36 -8.60
N ILE A 93 -9.22 1.71 -9.74
CA ILE A 93 -7.77 1.97 -9.83
C ILE A 93 -7.38 3.16 -8.95
N ASP A 94 -8.14 4.25 -8.97
CA ASP A 94 -7.87 5.43 -8.15
C ASP A 94 -7.93 5.10 -6.64
N PHE A 95 -8.93 4.31 -6.24
CA PHE A 95 -9.05 3.79 -4.88
C PHE A 95 -7.83 2.92 -4.49
N LEU A 96 -7.39 2.02 -5.37
CA LEU A 96 -6.22 1.18 -5.10
C LEU A 96 -4.93 2.02 -5.01
N VAL A 97 -4.72 2.96 -5.92
CA VAL A 97 -3.52 3.82 -5.93
C VAL A 97 -3.47 4.67 -4.68
N SER A 98 -4.58 5.30 -4.29
CA SER A 98 -4.65 6.10 -3.06
C SER A 98 -4.41 5.24 -1.81
N SER A 99 -5.05 4.07 -1.72
CA SER A 99 -4.87 3.15 -0.59
C SER A 99 -3.42 2.66 -0.47
N CYS A 100 -2.84 2.15 -1.56
CA CYS A 100 -1.46 1.67 -1.59
C CYS A 100 -0.45 2.79 -1.30
N THR A 101 -0.71 4.03 -1.74
CA THR A 101 0.19 5.17 -1.48
C THR A 101 0.19 5.56 0.00
N ALA A 102 -0.98 5.57 0.64
CA ALA A 102 -1.09 5.82 2.08
C ALA A 102 -0.40 4.73 2.92
N GLU A 103 -0.62 3.46 2.58
CA GLU A 103 0.01 2.32 3.26
C GLU A 103 1.54 2.34 3.08
N PHE A 104 2.02 2.57 1.85
CA PHE A 104 3.46 2.70 1.59
C PHE A 104 4.10 3.85 2.37
N SER A 105 3.37 4.97 2.50
CA SER A 105 3.83 6.09 3.32
C SER A 105 4.00 5.71 4.80
N GLY A 106 3.08 4.95 5.38
CA GLY A 106 3.19 4.46 6.76
C GLY A 106 4.43 3.60 6.94
N CYS A 107 4.65 2.67 6.01
CA CYS A 107 5.77 1.74 6.04
C CYS A 107 7.12 2.46 5.99
N VAL A 108 7.23 3.51 5.15
CA VAL A 108 8.42 4.37 5.11
C VAL A 108 8.63 5.11 6.43
N LEU A 109 7.57 5.71 7.01
CA LEU A 109 7.66 6.42 8.29
C LEU A 109 8.16 5.51 9.41
N TYR A 110 7.61 4.29 9.51
CA TYR A 110 8.01 3.31 10.52
C TYR A 110 9.46 2.84 10.34
N LYS A 111 9.90 2.62 9.10
CA LYS A 111 11.30 2.27 8.79
C LYS A 111 12.26 3.41 9.15
N GLU A 112 11.88 4.66 8.90
CA GLU A 112 12.70 5.82 9.23
C GLU A 112 12.80 6.04 10.75
N MET A 113 11.72 5.86 11.51
CA MET A 113 11.78 5.90 12.98
C MET A 113 12.67 4.78 13.52
N LYS A 114 12.59 3.55 13.00
CA LYS A 114 13.50 2.48 13.40
C LYS A 114 14.98 2.85 13.14
N ARG A 115 15.26 3.56 12.05
CA ARG A 115 16.61 3.96 11.65
C ARG A 115 17.16 5.09 12.51
N ARG A 116 16.31 6.05 12.90
CA ARG A 116 16.72 7.31 13.55
C ARG A 116 16.42 7.37 15.05
N GLY A 117 15.36 6.71 15.50
CA GLY A 117 14.84 6.78 16.86
C GLY A 117 15.73 6.10 17.89
N SER A 118 15.63 6.56 19.13
CA SER A 118 16.41 6.08 20.27
C SER A 118 15.56 5.36 21.31
N ASN A 119 14.24 5.52 21.28
CA ASN A 119 13.32 4.83 22.18
C ASN A 119 13.11 3.37 21.76
N ALA A 120 13.65 2.44 22.54
CA ALA A 120 13.64 1.02 22.21
C ALA A 120 12.22 0.43 22.07
N ASP A 121 11.27 0.87 22.90
CA ASP A 121 9.89 0.37 22.85
C ASP A 121 9.21 0.81 21.55
N VAL A 122 9.30 2.10 21.22
CA VAL A 122 8.69 2.64 20.00
C VAL A 122 9.35 2.05 18.75
N CYS A 123 10.68 1.93 18.73
CA CYS A 123 11.41 1.31 17.63
C CYS A 123 11.05 -0.18 17.45
N GLU A 124 10.80 -0.91 18.53
CA GLU A 124 10.33 -2.30 18.46
C GLU A 124 8.92 -2.38 17.87
N LEU A 125 7.97 -1.57 18.37
CA LEU A 125 6.60 -1.52 17.84
C LEU A 125 6.61 -1.25 16.33
N PHE A 126 7.30 -0.19 15.91
CA PHE A 126 7.35 0.20 14.50
C PHE A 126 8.08 -0.79 13.61
N SER A 127 9.01 -1.58 14.17
CA SER A 127 9.60 -2.69 13.42
C SER A 127 8.58 -3.76 13.06
N TYR A 128 7.62 -4.05 13.93
CA TYR A 128 6.54 -5.00 13.65
C TYR A 128 5.46 -4.38 12.75
N MET A 129 5.10 -3.11 12.95
CA MET A 129 4.15 -2.43 12.05
C MET A 129 4.69 -2.35 10.61
N ALA A 130 5.96 -1.99 10.44
CA ALA A 130 6.61 -1.96 9.12
C ALA A 130 6.72 -3.34 8.45
N ARG A 131 6.70 -4.44 9.23
CA ARG A 131 6.64 -5.80 8.69
C ARG A 131 5.24 -6.11 8.16
N ASP A 132 4.21 -5.69 8.88
CA ASP A 132 2.82 -5.98 8.53
C ASP A 132 2.32 -5.11 7.36
N GLU A 133 2.95 -3.95 7.14
CA GLU A 133 2.70 -3.06 5.99
C GLU A 133 3.60 -3.30 4.77
N ALA A 134 4.47 -4.34 4.80
CA ALA A 134 5.39 -4.67 3.70
C ALA A 134 5.01 -5.97 2.99
#